data_AF-A0A1V2L6G4-F1
#
_entry.id   AF-A0A1V2L6G4-F1
#
_cell.length_a   1.000
_cell.length_b   1.000
_cell.length_c   1.000
_cell.angle_alpha   90.00
_cell.angle_beta   90.00
_cell.angle_gamma   90.00
#
_symmetry.space_group_name_H-M   'P 1'
#
loop_
_entity.id
_entity.type
_entity.pdbx_description
1 polymer ?
#
loop_
_entity_poly.entity_id
_entity_poly.type
_entity_poly.pdbx_seq_one_letter_code
_entity_poly.pdbx_strand_id
1 'polypeptide(L)'
;MAQEVPTFKLVLVGDGGTGKLDTPFMGSKVTLESPIGFVERSIEAVLSIVCLFACLPSPMNKGPRADTTFVKRHLTGEFEKKYIATLGVEVHPLGFFTNFGEIKFDVWDTAGQEKFGGLRDGYYINGQCGIIMFDVTSRITYKNVPNWHRDLVRVCENIPIVLCGNKVDVKERKVKAKTITFHRKKNLQYYDISAKSNYNFEKPFLWLARKLVGNPQLEFVAAPALAPPEVQVDAQLMQQYQQEMDQATAMPLPDEDDADL
;
A
#
# COMPACT_ATOMS: atom_id res chain seq x y z
N MET A 1 28.95 4.21 22.08
CA MET A 1 27.58 4.74 21.95
C MET A 1 26.99 4.09 20.72
N ALA A 2 25.87 3.37 20.84
CA ALA A 2 25.22 2.78 19.67
C ALA A 2 24.71 3.93 18.78
N GLN A 3 25.11 3.95 17.51
CA GLN A 3 24.62 4.93 16.55
C GLN A 3 23.15 4.60 16.26
N GLU A 4 22.25 5.54 16.51
CA GLU A 4 20.82 5.35 16.27
C GLU A 4 20.58 5.19 14.76
N VAL A 5 19.91 4.10 14.37
CA VAL A 5 19.61 3.80 12.96
C VAL A 5 18.50 4.74 12.49
N PRO A 6 18.71 5.54 11.42
CA PRO A 6 17.67 6.39 10.86
C PRO A 6 16.42 5.57 10.52
N THR A 7 15.32 5.86 11.22
CA THR A 7 14.05 5.15 11.08
C THR A 7 12.99 6.09 10.54
N PHE A 8 12.31 5.69 9.48
CA PHE A 8 11.28 6.47 8.80
C PHE A 8 9.92 5.80 8.92
N LYS A 9 8.89 6.54 9.32
CA LYS A 9 7.50 6.07 9.26
C LYS A 9 7.01 6.08 7.81
N LEU A 10 6.71 4.89 7.28
CA LEU A 10 6.13 4.71 5.95
C LEU A 10 4.67 4.33 6.07
N VAL A 11 3.80 5.07 5.39
CA VAL A 11 2.36 4.76 5.33
C VAL A 11 2.08 3.97 4.05
N LEU A 12 1.58 2.74 4.19
CA LEU A 12 1.16 1.91 3.05
C LEU A 12 -0.37 1.92 2.96
N VAL A 13 -0.87 2.35 1.80
CA VAL A 13 -2.30 2.41 1.49
C VAL A 13 -2.56 1.81 0.11
N GLY A 14 -3.75 1.24 -0.08
CA GLY A 14 -4.09 0.66 -1.37
C GLY A 14 -5.24 -0.33 -1.30
N ASP A 15 -5.79 -0.60 -2.48
CA ASP A 15 -6.75 -1.66 -2.71
C ASP A 15 -6.00 -2.84 -3.35
N GLY A 16 -5.37 -3.67 -2.54
CA GLY A 16 -4.55 -4.81 -2.97
C GLY A 16 -5.27 -5.97 -3.71
N GLY A 17 -6.42 -5.71 -4.33
CA GLY A 17 -7.03 -6.61 -5.31
C GLY A 17 -7.88 -7.77 -4.76
N THR A 18 -8.39 -7.71 -3.53
CA THR A 18 -9.49 -8.59 -3.15
C THR A 18 -10.79 -7.94 -3.54
N GLY A 19 -11.52 -8.54 -4.49
CA GLY A 19 -12.78 -8.01 -5.03
C GLY A 19 -13.69 -7.44 -3.94
N LYS A 20 -14.09 -6.19 -4.11
CA LYS A 20 -15.15 -5.56 -3.31
C LYS A 20 -16.41 -6.41 -3.47
N LEU A 21 -17.01 -6.83 -2.36
CA LEU A 21 -18.42 -7.15 -2.34
C LEU A 21 -19.13 -5.80 -2.38
N ASP A 22 -19.60 -5.41 -3.56
CA ASP A 22 -20.69 -4.45 -3.67
C ASP A 22 -21.95 -5.16 -3.13
N THR A 23 -22.10 -5.25 -1.81
CA THR A 23 -23.40 -5.54 -1.20
C THR A 23 -23.87 -4.28 -0.47
N PRO A 24 -24.98 -3.66 -0.91
CA PRO A 24 -25.58 -2.56 -0.16
C PRO A 24 -26.14 -3.15 1.14
N PHE A 25 -25.50 -2.85 2.27
CA PHE A 25 -26.10 -3.13 3.57
C PHE A 25 -27.11 -2.01 3.84
N MET A 26 -28.39 -2.33 3.65
CA MET A 26 -29.51 -1.53 4.16
C MET A 26 -29.30 -1.33 5.66
N GLY A 27 -29.06 -0.08 6.06
CA GLY A 27 -28.79 0.27 7.46
C GLY A 27 -30.03 0.08 8.32
N SER A 28 -30.02 -0.92 9.18
CA SER A 28 -30.90 -0.95 10.35
C SER A 28 -30.16 -0.27 11.50
N LYS A 29 -30.57 0.97 11.83
CA LYS A 29 -30.16 1.66 13.06
C LYS A 29 -30.54 0.79 14.25
N VAL A 30 -29.56 0.41 15.08
CA VAL A 30 -29.81 -0.06 16.44
C VAL A 30 -29.33 1.03 17.38
N THR A 31 -30.27 1.76 17.96
CA THR A 31 -30.04 2.71 19.04
C THR A 31 -29.91 1.91 20.34
N LEU A 32 -28.80 2.07 21.07
CA LEU A 32 -28.69 1.55 22.43
C LEU A 32 -28.57 2.75 23.38
N GLU A 33 -29.62 2.97 24.17
CA GLU A 33 -29.55 3.83 25.35
C GLU A 33 -28.83 3.07 26.48
N SER A 34 -27.86 3.69 27.13
CA SER A 34 -27.24 3.18 28.35
C SER A 34 -27.60 4.07 29.55
N PRO A 35 -28.25 3.54 30.59
CA PRO A 35 -28.40 4.22 31.87
C PRO A 35 -27.21 3.82 32.74
N ILE A 36 -26.22 4.71 32.95
CA ILE A 36 -25.32 4.80 34.11
C ILE A 36 -24.32 5.95 33.85
N GLY A 37 -24.10 6.76 34.88
CA GLY A 37 -23.45 8.05 34.83
C GLY A 37 -21.95 8.06 34.49
N PHE A 38 -21.56 9.26 34.09
CA PHE A 38 -20.24 9.70 33.64
C PHE A 38 -19.13 9.44 34.68
N VAL A 39 -18.11 8.67 34.29
CA VAL A 39 -16.78 8.69 34.92
C VAL A 39 -15.72 8.66 33.82
N GLU A 40 -14.94 9.72 33.77
CA GLU A 40 -13.74 9.90 32.94
C GLU A 40 -12.62 8.97 33.42
N ARG A 41 -12.22 7.99 32.59
CA ARG A 41 -10.88 7.35 32.59
C ARG A 41 -10.72 6.34 31.43
N SER A 42 -9.64 6.55 30.67
CA SER A 42 -8.87 5.58 29.87
C SER A 42 -9.51 4.92 28.63
N ILE A 43 -8.97 5.30 27.47
CA ILE A 43 -9.28 4.85 26.09
C ILE A 43 -9.09 3.34 25.85
N GLU A 44 -8.51 2.59 26.78
CA GLU A 44 -8.20 1.17 26.57
C GLU A 44 -9.40 0.21 26.76
N ALA A 45 -10.46 0.61 27.47
CA ALA A 45 -11.54 -0.33 27.82
C ALA A 45 -12.61 -0.52 26.72
N VAL A 46 -12.72 0.39 25.75
CA VAL A 46 -13.77 0.33 24.71
C VAL A 46 -13.39 -0.64 23.58
N LEU A 47 -12.10 -0.92 23.37
CA LEU A 47 -11.65 -1.88 22.35
C LEU A 47 -12.00 -3.34 22.69
N SER A 48 -12.18 -3.68 23.98
CA SER A 48 -12.33 -5.08 24.38
C SER A 48 -13.75 -5.64 24.18
N ILE A 49 -14.78 -4.78 24.11
CA ILE A 49 -16.19 -5.23 24.07
C ILE A 49 -16.71 -5.39 22.63
N VAL A 50 -16.12 -4.71 21.64
CA VAL A 50 -16.52 -4.86 20.23
C VAL A 50 -15.90 -6.11 19.57
N CYS A 51 -14.87 -6.70 20.18
CA CYS A 51 -14.12 -7.81 19.61
C CYS A 51 -14.79 -9.19 19.73
N LEU A 52 -15.87 -9.33 20.52
CA LEU A 52 -16.46 -10.64 20.86
C LEU A 52 -17.52 -11.18 19.89
N PHE A 53 -18.04 -10.39 18.94
CA PHE A 53 -19.16 -10.86 18.07
C PHE A 53 -18.81 -11.09 16.59
N ALA A 54 -17.57 -10.87 16.15
CA ALA A 54 -17.18 -11.11 14.74
C ALA A 54 -16.54 -12.48 14.49
N CYS A 55 -16.52 -13.37 15.47
CA CYS A 55 -16.00 -14.74 15.33
C CYS A 55 -17.06 -15.66 14.70
N LEU A 56 -17.32 -15.50 13.40
CA LEU A 56 -17.95 -16.54 12.59
C LEU A 56 -17.08 -16.78 11.34
N PRO A 57 -16.44 -17.96 11.22
CA PRO A 57 -15.64 -18.29 10.05
C PRO A 57 -16.60 -18.66 8.92
N SER A 58 -16.62 -17.86 7.84
CA SER A 58 -17.14 -18.32 6.55
C SER A 58 -15.95 -18.69 5.66
N PRO A 59 -15.90 -19.92 5.11
CA PRO A 59 -14.83 -20.31 4.20
C PRO A 59 -15.14 -19.73 2.83
N MET A 60 -14.43 -18.68 2.42
CA MET A 60 -14.53 -18.16 1.07
C MET A 60 -13.13 -17.97 0.51
N ASN A 61 -12.78 -18.77 -0.51
CA ASN A 61 -11.54 -18.70 -1.27
C ASN A 61 -11.35 -17.29 -1.85
N LYS A 62 -10.66 -16.42 -1.11
CA LYS A 62 -10.17 -15.12 -1.57
C LYS A 62 -8.64 -15.18 -1.63
N GLY A 63 -8.07 -14.74 -2.75
CA GLY A 63 -6.62 -14.59 -2.90
C GLY A 63 -6.05 -13.54 -1.95
N PRO A 64 -4.74 -13.58 -1.65
CA PRO A 64 -4.11 -12.74 -0.64
C PRO A 64 -4.15 -11.24 -1.02
N ARG A 65 -4.16 -10.36 0.00
CA ARG A 65 -4.14 -8.91 -0.16
C ARG A 65 -2.72 -8.45 -0.51
N ALA A 66 -2.58 -7.78 -1.65
CA ALA A 66 -1.27 -7.36 -2.16
C ALA A 66 -0.42 -6.55 -1.19
N ASP A 67 -1.02 -5.60 -0.46
CA ASP A 67 -0.29 -4.67 0.42
C ASP A 67 0.38 -5.41 1.58
N THR A 68 -0.41 -6.23 2.29
CA THR A 68 0.08 -7.09 3.38
C THR A 68 1.08 -8.14 2.89
N THR A 69 0.87 -8.72 1.70
CA THR A 69 1.83 -9.65 1.09
C THR A 69 3.14 -8.97 0.70
N PHE A 70 3.10 -7.72 0.24
CA PHE A 70 4.28 -6.93 -0.12
C PHE A 70 5.13 -6.63 1.12
N VAL A 71 4.51 -6.34 2.26
CA VAL A 71 5.24 -6.07 3.51
C VAL A 71 5.79 -7.35 4.13
N LYS A 72 4.96 -8.39 4.27
CA LYS A 72 5.40 -9.68 4.84
C LYS A 72 6.56 -10.29 4.06
N ARG A 73 6.56 -10.17 2.74
CA ARG A 73 7.64 -10.68 1.90
C ARG A 73 8.97 -9.95 2.09
N HIS A 74 8.96 -8.66 2.44
CA HIS A 74 10.20 -7.97 2.86
C HIS A 74 10.68 -8.42 4.25
N LEU A 75 9.77 -8.74 5.17
CA LEU A 75 10.11 -9.14 6.54
C LEU A 75 10.62 -10.57 6.65
N THR A 76 9.87 -11.53 6.10
CA THR A 76 10.10 -12.96 6.32
C THR A 76 10.65 -13.65 5.08
N GLY A 77 10.68 -12.95 3.94
CA GLY A 77 10.92 -13.53 2.63
C GLY A 77 9.71 -14.29 2.09
N GLU A 78 8.75 -14.70 2.91
CA GLU A 78 7.68 -15.63 2.53
C GLU A 78 6.51 -14.95 1.82
N PHE A 79 5.91 -15.66 0.84
CA PHE A 79 4.68 -15.25 0.19
C PHE A 79 3.47 -15.89 0.88
N GLU A 80 2.68 -15.08 1.57
CA GLU A 80 1.46 -15.53 2.22
C GLU A 80 0.35 -15.78 1.18
N LYS A 81 -0.03 -17.06 1.01
CA LYS A 81 -1.10 -17.48 0.07
C LYS A 81 -2.50 -17.28 0.64
N LYS A 82 -2.63 -17.21 1.97
CA LYS A 82 -3.92 -17.10 2.65
C LYS A 82 -4.31 -15.63 2.82
N TYR A 83 -5.51 -15.27 2.38
CA TYR A 83 -6.09 -13.98 2.75
C TYR A 83 -6.46 -13.98 4.24
N ILE A 84 -5.76 -13.14 5.00
CA ILE A 84 -6.13 -12.74 6.36
C ILE A 84 -6.34 -11.23 6.31
N ALA A 85 -7.57 -10.78 6.61
CA ALA A 85 -7.84 -9.34 6.63
C ALA A 85 -7.07 -8.69 7.78
N THR A 86 -6.26 -7.66 7.48
CA THR A 86 -5.64 -6.82 8.50
C THR A 86 -6.75 -6.16 9.33
N LEU A 87 -6.74 -6.37 10.65
CA LEU A 87 -7.64 -5.70 11.58
C LEU A 87 -6.91 -4.44 12.11
N GLY A 88 -7.29 -3.26 11.62
CA GLY A 88 -6.66 -2.00 12.04
C GLY A 88 -5.35 -1.71 11.29
N VAL A 89 -4.23 -1.61 12.02
CA VAL A 89 -2.90 -1.35 11.46
C VAL A 89 -1.90 -2.37 11.98
N GLU A 90 -1.06 -2.88 11.09
CA GLU A 90 0.13 -3.66 11.48
C GLU A 90 1.37 -2.84 11.15
N VAL A 91 2.31 -2.76 12.10
CA VAL A 91 3.58 -2.06 11.92
C VAL A 91 4.68 -3.08 11.71
N HIS A 92 5.37 -2.93 10.59
CA HIS A 92 6.37 -3.88 10.10
C HIS A 92 7.72 -3.18 9.94
N PRO A 93 8.69 -3.44 10.83
CA PRO A 93 10.01 -2.82 10.77
C PRO A 93 10.87 -3.45 9.66
N LEU A 94 11.19 -2.70 8.61
CA LEU A 94 12.03 -3.13 7.48
C LEU A 94 13.40 -2.44 7.52
N GLY A 95 14.48 -3.19 7.76
CA GLY A 95 15.86 -2.70 7.66
C GLY A 95 16.43 -2.85 6.26
N PHE A 96 17.14 -1.84 5.78
CA PHE A 96 17.85 -1.83 4.50
C PHE A 96 19.28 -1.36 4.70
N PHE A 97 20.24 -2.14 4.20
CA PHE A 97 21.65 -1.76 4.22
C PHE A 97 22.00 -0.95 2.98
N THR A 98 22.50 0.26 3.19
CA THR A 98 22.92 1.16 2.12
C THR A 98 24.44 1.32 2.09
N ASN A 99 24.97 1.91 1.02
CA ASN A 99 26.36 2.34 0.93
C ASN A 99 26.75 3.45 1.94
N PHE A 100 25.79 4.00 2.69
CA PHE A 100 26.00 5.02 3.72
C PHE A 100 25.59 4.55 5.13
N GLY A 101 25.32 3.26 5.31
CA GLY A 101 24.86 2.68 6.57
C GLY A 101 23.45 2.10 6.48
N GLU A 102 22.94 1.62 7.62
CA GLU A 102 21.60 1.05 7.72
C GLU A 102 20.54 2.15 7.78
N ILE A 103 19.42 1.92 7.11
CA ILE A 103 18.18 2.69 7.27
C ILE A 103 17.04 1.74 7.59
N LYS A 104 16.01 2.25 8.26
CA LYS A 104 14.84 1.45 8.61
C LYS A 104 13.56 2.16 8.20
N PHE A 105 12.59 1.40 7.70
CA PHE A 105 11.22 1.85 7.51
C PHE A 105 10.30 1.12 8.48
N ASP A 106 9.62 1.85 9.35
CA ASP A 106 8.46 1.29 10.06
C ASP A 106 7.26 1.40 9.12
N VAL A 107 6.90 0.29 8.48
CA VAL A 107 5.81 0.24 7.50
C VAL A 107 4.48 0.03 8.22
N TRP A 108 3.62 1.04 8.15
CA TRP A 108 2.26 1.00 8.68
C TRP A 108 1.35 0.46 7.57
N ASP A 109 1.11 -0.85 7.56
CA ASP A 109 0.16 -1.51 6.66
C ASP A 109 -1.27 -1.25 7.16
N THR A 110 -1.96 -0.32 6.48
CA THR A 110 -3.31 0.08 6.86
C THR A 110 -4.36 -0.86 6.27
N ALA A 111 -5.29 -1.32 7.10
CA ALA A 111 -6.44 -2.10 6.64
C ALA A 111 -7.26 -1.30 5.60
N GLY A 112 -7.42 -1.88 4.41
CA GLY A 112 -8.21 -1.32 3.32
C GLY A 112 -9.72 -1.51 3.51
N GLN A 113 -10.16 -2.02 4.67
CA GLN A 113 -11.58 -2.11 4.96
C GLN A 113 -12.11 -0.73 5.34
N GLU A 114 -12.70 -0.09 4.34
CA GLU A 114 -13.42 1.19 4.41
C GLU A 114 -14.55 1.26 5.46
N LYS A 115 -14.86 0.15 6.14
CA LYS A 115 -15.98 0.02 7.09
C LYS A 115 -15.79 0.81 8.40
N PHE A 116 -14.57 1.27 8.71
CA PHE A 116 -14.27 1.99 9.95
C PHE A 116 -13.61 3.36 9.69
N GLY A 117 -14.18 4.13 8.75
CA GLY A 117 -13.65 5.39 8.21
C GLY A 117 -13.29 6.52 9.20
N GLY A 118 -13.45 6.34 10.52
CA GLY A 118 -13.03 7.30 11.54
C GLY A 118 -11.60 7.13 12.09
N LEU A 119 -11.00 5.92 12.02
CA LEU A 119 -9.67 5.65 12.62
C LEU A 119 -8.50 5.82 11.63
N ARG A 120 -8.79 6.05 10.35
CA ARG A 120 -7.80 6.07 9.27
C ARG A 120 -6.79 7.21 9.40
N ASP A 121 -7.25 8.41 9.73
CA ASP A 121 -6.40 9.60 9.81
C ASP A 121 -5.34 9.46 10.91
N GLY A 122 -5.70 8.80 12.02
CA GLY A 122 -4.78 8.53 13.13
C GLY A 122 -3.55 7.71 12.71
N TYR A 123 -3.69 6.80 11.74
CA TYR A 123 -2.57 6.00 11.25
C TYR A 123 -1.60 6.82 10.39
N TYR A 124 -2.09 7.88 9.74
CA TYR A 124 -1.28 8.72 8.86
C TYR A 124 -0.42 9.72 9.64
N ILE A 125 -0.87 10.17 10.81
CA ILE A 125 -0.17 11.16 11.64
C ILE A 125 1.33 10.83 11.76
N ASN A 126 2.18 11.84 11.51
CA ASN A 126 3.65 11.75 11.50
C ASN A 126 4.23 10.80 10.44
N GLY A 127 3.47 10.42 9.42
CA GLY A 127 4.01 9.70 8.27
C GLY A 127 5.04 10.57 7.55
N GLN A 128 6.23 10.01 7.30
CA GLN A 128 7.33 10.72 6.62
C GLN A 128 7.39 10.40 5.14
N CYS A 129 6.80 9.28 4.72
CA CYS A 129 6.68 8.87 3.32
C CYS A 129 5.47 7.97 3.10
N GLY A 130 5.06 7.80 1.84
CA GLY A 130 3.89 7.00 1.48
C GLY A 130 4.12 6.08 0.29
N ILE A 131 3.47 4.92 0.32
CA ILE A 131 3.28 4.07 -0.86
C ILE A 131 1.77 3.91 -1.08
N ILE A 132 1.31 4.26 -2.28
CA ILE A 132 -0.05 3.98 -2.73
C ILE A 132 0.01 2.82 -3.71
N MET A 133 -0.70 1.74 -3.43
CA MET A 133 -0.70 0.54 -4.26
C MET A 133 -2.06 0.28 -4.89
N PHE A 134 -2.05 -0.16 -6.15
CA PHE A 134 -3.23 -0.67 -6.85
C PHE A 134 -2.88 -1.98 -7.58
N ASP A 135 -3.91 -2.71 -8.01
CA ASP A 135 -3.78 -3.97 -8.73
C ASP A 135 -3.98 -3.74 -10.24
N VAL A 136 -2.96 -4.05 -11.05
CA VAL A 136 -3.02 -3.85 -12.52
C VAL A 136 -4.07 -4.73 -13.20
N THR A 137 -4.57 -5.76 -12.52
CA THR A 137 -5.65 -6.64 -12.99
C THR A 137 -7.05 -6.12 -12.63
N SER A 138 -7.16 -5.02 -11.89
CA SER A 138 -8.43 -4.50 -11.38
C SER A 138 -8.56 -2.98 -11.52
N ARG A 139 -9.33 -2.54 -12.53
CA ARG A 139 -9.52 -1.09 -12.84
C ARG A 139 -10.08 -0.27 -11.68
N ILE A 140 -10.95 -0.87 -10.86
CA ILE A 140 -11.56 -0.16 -9.72
C ILE A 140 -10.51 0.24 -8.68
N THR A 141 -9.45 -0.54 -8.51
CA THR A 141 -8.36 -0.21 -7.56
C THR A 141 -7.60 1.03 -8.01
N TYR A 142 -7.37 1.17 -9.33
CA TYR A 142 -6.77 2.38 -9.89
C TYR A 142 -7.69 3.61 -9.77
N LYS A 143 -9.00 3.44 -10.00
CA LYS A 143 -9.99 4.52 -9.81
C LYS A 143 -10.02 5.06 -8.37
N ASN A 144 -9.62 4.27 -7.37
CA ASN A 144 -9.60 4.70 -5.98
C ASN A 144 -8.29 5.43 -5.59
N VAL A 145 -7.23 5.35 -6.40
CA VAL A 145 -5.92 6.00 -6.11
C VAL A 145 -6.06 7.49 -5.76
N PRO A 146 -6.88 8.31 -6.45
CA PRO A 146 -7.08 9.71 -6.08
C PRO A 146 -7.64 9.90 -4.67
N ASN A 147 -8.53 9.01 -4.21
CA ASN A 147 -9.09 9.05 -2.86
C ASN A 147 -8.03 8.73 -1.82
N TRP A 148 -7.24 7.68 -2.05
CA TRP A 148 -6.11 7.31 -1.18
C TRP A 148 -5.09 8.43 -1.06
N HIS A 149 -4.73 9.04 -2.20
CA HIS A 149 -3.84 10.19 -2.22
C HIS A 149 -4.41 11.36 -1.43
N ARG A 150 -5.68 11.74 -1.68
CA ARG A 150 -6.36 12.84 -0.98
C ARG A 150 -6.34 12.64 0.53
N ASP A 151 -6.69 11.45 1.00
CA ASP A 151 -6.76 11.15 2.43
C ASP A 151 -5.35 11.20 3.07
N LEU A 152 -4.32 10.71 2.35
CA LEU A 152 -2.94 10.75 2.82
C LEU A 152 -2.40 12.18 2.91
N VAL A 153 -2.56 12.99 1.85
CA VAL A 153 -2.05 14.37 1.84
C VAL A 153 -2.82 15.32 2.75
N ARG A 154 -4.06 14.97 3.11
CA ARG A 154 -4.84 15.71 4.11
C ARG A 154 -4.19 15.67 5.50
N VAL A 155 -3.50 14.57 5.83
CA VAL A 155 -2.84 14.40 7.14
C VAL A 155 -1.35 14.66 7.07
N CYS A 156 -0.70 14.25 5.97
CA CYS A 156 0.74 14.39 5.75
C CYS A 156 1.01 15.28 4.54
N GLU A 157 1.29 16.55 4.79
CA GLU A 157 1.65 17.50 3.73
C GLU A 157 3.10 17.29 3.27
N ASN A 158 3.33 17.41 1.95
CA ASN A 158 4.67 17.46 1.33
C ASN A 158 5.59 16.25 1.59
N ILE A 159 5.04 15.07 1.83
CA ILE A 159 5.84 13.83 1.95
C ILE A 159 6.11 13.18 0.59
N PRO A 160 7.28 12.53 0.38
CA PRO A 160 7.52 11.73 -0.81
C PRO A 160 6.57 10.53 -0.87
N ILE A 161 5.87 10.38 -2.01
CA ILE A 161 4.90 9.31 -2.25
C ILE A 161 5.25 8.57 -3.53
N VAL A 162 5.21 7.24 -3.48
CA VAL A 162 5.36 6.34 -4.64
C VAL A 162 4.03 5.68 -4.96
N LEU A 163 3.65 5.67 -6.24
CA LEU A 163 2.54 4.91 -6.78
C LEU A 163 3.04 3.57 -7.32
N CYS A 164 2.46 2.46 -6.88
CA CYS A 164 2.84 1.12 -7.28
C CYS A 164 1.69 0.39 -7.98
N GLY A 165 1.91 -0.09 -9.20
CA GLY A 165 1.03 -1.03 -9.89
C GLY A 165 1.48 -2.46 -9.62
N ASN A 166 0.78 -3.20 -8.76
CA ASN A 166 1.14 -4.57 -8.39
C ASN A 166 0.47 -5.64 -9.27
N LYS A 167 1.00 -6.87 -9.22
CA LYS A 167 0.55 -8.06 -9.96
C LYS A 167 0.85 -8.03 -11.46
N VAL A 168 1.95 -7.39 -11.85
CA VAL A 168 2.38 -7.35 -13.27
C VAL A 168 2.80 -8.71 -13.83
N ASP A 169 2.98 -9.71 -12.97
CA ASP A 169 3.18 -11.12 -13.35
C ASP A 169 1.92 -11.75 -13.99
N VAL A 170 0.74 -11.14 -13.79
CA VAL A 170 -0.50 -11.61 -14.40
C VAL A 170 -0.61 -11.09 -15.83
N LYS A 171 -0.70 -12.01 -16.82
CA LYS A 171 -0.78 -11.68 -18.24
C LYS A 171 -1.99 -10.81 -18.61
N GLU A 172 -3.13 -11.03 -17.95
CA GLU A 172 -4.37 -10.26 -18.20
C GLU A 172 -4.36 -8.91 -17.47
N ARG A 173 -3.49 -7.99 -17.92
CA ARG A 173 -3.40 -6.62 -17.40
C ARG A 173 -4.62 -5.80 -17.85
N LYS A 174 -5.43 -5.33 -16.89
CA LYS A 174 -6.64 -4.51 -17.16
C LYS A 174 -6.40 -3.00 -17.11
N VAL A 175 -5.39 -2.56 -16.34
CA VAL A 175 -4.94 -1.17 -16.23
C VAL A 175 -3.66 -1.01 -17.05
N LYS A 176 -3.79 -0.41 -18.23
CA LYS A 176 -2.67 -0.28 -19.19
C LYS A 176 -1.81 0.93 -18.88
N ALA A 177 -0.57 0.91 -19.35
CA ALA A 177 0.39 2.01 -19.27
C ALA A 177 -0.23 3.40 -19.55
N LYS A 178 -0.94 3.53 -20.69
CA LYS A 178 -1.59 4.77 -21.13
C LYS A 178 -2.65 5.32 -20.15
N THR A 179 -3.28 4.45 -19.35
CA THR A 179 -4.30 4.86 -18.37
C THR A 179 -3.70 5.35 -17.06
N ILE A 180 -2.42 5.07 -16.80
CA ILE A 180 -1.77 5.37 -15.52
C ILE A 180 -1.17 6.78 -15.61
N THR A 181 -1.99 7.81 -15.45
CA THR A 181 -1.58 9.22 -15.59
C THR A 181 -1.51 9.97 -14.26
N PHE A 182 -2.14 9.44 -13.20
CA PHE A 182 -2.24 10.11 -11.90
C PHE A 182 -0.89 10.54 -11.30
N HIS A 183 0.15 9.71 -11.45
CA HIS A 183 1.49 10.02 -10.94
C HIS A 183 2.07 11.28 -11.60
N ARG A 184 1.85 11.49 -12.89
CA ARG A 184 2.27 12.72 -13.60
C ARG A 184 1.50 13.94 -13.12
N LYS A 185 0.18 13.81 -12.93
CA LYS A 185 -0.70 14.90 -12.43
C LYS A 185 -0.31 15.37 -11.03
N LYS A 186 0.23 14.49 -10.19
CA LYS A 186 0.62 14.77 -8.79
C LYS A 186 2.13 14.77 -8.55
N ASN A 187 2.94 14.68 -9.61
CA ASN A 187 4.40 14.60 -9.52
C ASN A 187 4.92 13.48 -8.58
N LEU A 188 4.31 12.30 -8.67
CA LEU A 188 4.67 11.12 -7.91
C LEU A 188 5.57 10.20 -8.76
N GLN A 189 6.38 9.40 -8.10
CA GLN A 189 7.11 8.31 -8.76
C GLN A 189 6.17 7.12 -9.00
N TYR A 190 6.28 6.48 -10.17
CA TYR A 190 5.56 5.25 -10.47
C TYR A 190 6.50 4.06 -10.66
N TYR A 191 6.08 2.88 -10.16
CA TYR A 191 6.71 1.60 -10.49
C TYR A 191 5.69 0.49 -10.74
N ASP A 192 5.93 -0.29 -11.79
CA ASP A 192 5.35 -1.62 -11.96
C ASP A 192 6.10 -2.60 -11.03
N ILE A 193 5.36 -3.31 -10.18
CA ILE A 193 5.90 -4.27 -9.21
C ILE A 193 5.16 -5.62 -9.24
N SER A 194 5.81 -6.68 -8.77
CA SER A 194 5.13 -7.92 -8.45
C SER A 194 5.65 -8.50 -7.14
N ALA A 195 4.80 -8.43 -6.11
CA ALA A 195 5.06 -9.08 -4.83
C ALA A 195 5.15 -10.61 -4.95
N LYS A 196 4.66 -11.23 -6.03
CA LYS A 196 4.74 -12.68 -6.23
C LYS A 196 6.10 -13.15 -6.76
N SER A 197 6.75 -12.30 -7.54
CA SER A 197 7.97 -12.62 -8.28
C SER A 197 9.20 -11.80 -7.86
N ASN A 198 9.06 -10.91 -6.87
CA ASN A 198 10.07 -9.93 -6.46
C ASN A 198 10.40 -8.88 -7.54
N TYR A 199 9.65 -8.77 -8.62
CA TYR A 199 9.94 -7.79 -9.67
C TYR A 199 9.82 -6.35 -9.15
N ASN A 200 10.89 -5.56 -9.31
CA ASN A 200 11.04 -4.17 -8.88
C ASN A 200 10.69 -3.90 -7.40
N PHE A 201 10.74 -4.92 -6.57
CA PHE A 201 10.23 -4.90 -5.20
C PHE A 201 10.92 -3.86 -4.29
N GLU A 202 12.22 -3.65 -4.50
CA GLU A 202 13.04 -2.70 -3.73
C GLU A 202 12.98 -1.25 -4.25
N LYS A 203 12.58 -1.04 -5.51
CA LYS A 203 12.63 0.28 -6.16
C LYS A 203 11.82 1.37 -5.44
N PRO A 204 10.60 1.09 -4.93
CA PRO A 204 9.86 2.07 -4.14
C PRO A 204 10.63 2.53 -2.90
N PHE A 205 11.21 1.59 -2.14
CA PHE A 205 11.97 1.89 -0.93
C PHE A 205 13.25 2.66 -1.24
N LEU A 206 13.98 2.26 -2.28
CA LEU A 206 15.20 2.95 -2.70
C LEU A 206 14.93 4.40 -3.09
N TRP A 207 13.87 4.64 -3.87
CA TRP A 207 13.49 6.00 -4.26
C TRP A 207 13.07 6.85 -3.06
N LEU A 208 12.28 6.28 -2.14
CA LEU A 208 11.89 6.96 -0.89
C LEU A 208 13.12 7.27 -0.03
N ALA A 209 14.03 6.32 0.15
CA ALA A 209 15.26 6.50 0.90
C ALA A 209 16.11 7.65 0.34
N ARG A 210 16.30 7.70 -0.99
CA ARG A 210 17.01 8.80 -1.66
C ARG A 210 16.37 10.16 -1.40
N LYS A 211 15.03 10.23 -1.41
CA LYS A 211 14.29 11.47 -1.16
C LYS A 211 14.35 11.90 0.30
N LEU A 212 14.21 10.97 1.24
CA LEU A 212 14.22 11.25 2.67
C LEU A 212 15.61 11.64 3.18
N VAL A 213 16.65 10.97 2.67
CA VAL A 213 18.05 11.25 3.04
C VAL A 213 18.61 12.45 2.24
N GLY A 214 17.98 12.79 1.10
CA GLY A 214 18.47 13.85 0.22
C GLY A 214 19.73 13.46 -0.56
N ASN A 215 20.01 12.17 -0.73
CA ASN A 215 21.20 11.67 -1.43
C ASN A 215 20.81 10.77 -2.63
N PRO A 216 20.96 11.26 -3.88
CA PRO A 216 20.66 10.47 -5.07
C PRO A 216 21.59 9.27 -5.30
N GLN A 217 22.79 9.27 -4.72
CA GLN A 217 23.78 8.20 -4.85
C GLN A 217 23.57 7.06 -3.84
N LEU A 218 22.53 7.14 -3.01
CA LEU A 218 22.18 6.07 -2.09
C LEU A 218 21.77 4.82 -2.88
N GLU A 219 22.44 3.71 -2.61
CA GLU A 219 22.22 2.39 -3.20
C GLU A 219 22.10 1.35 -2.07
N PHE A 220 21.26 0.34 -2.28
CA PHE A 220 21.22 -0.81 -1.38
C PHE A 220 22.39 -1.75 -1.68
N VAL A 221 23.16 -2.10 -0.65
CA VAL A 221 24.39 -2.91 -0.78
C VAL A 221 24.17 -4.38 -0.47
N ALA A 222 23.02 -4.72 0.12
CA ALA A 222 22.60 -6.09 0.34
C ALA A 222 21.17 -6.22 -0.16
N ALA A 223 20.91 -7.25 -0.97
CA ALA A 223 19.55 -7.64 -1.26
C ALA A 223 18.89 -8.08 0.06
N PRO A 224 17.65 -7.64 0.36
CA PRO A 224 16.89 -8.23 1.46
C PRO A 224 16.86 -9.75 1.30
N ALA A 225 16.89 -10.51 2.38
CA ALA A 225 16.79 -11.96 2.34
C ALA A 225 15.36 -12.38 1.90
N LEU A 226 15.07 -12.24 0.61
CA LEU A 226 13.78 -12.59 0.02
C LEU A 226 13.76 -14.08 -0.28
N ALA A 227 12.64 -14.75 0.01
CA ALA A 227 12.47 -16.12 -0.46
C ALA A 227 12.42 -16.13 -1.99
N PRO A 228 12.87 -17.24 -2.62
CA PRO A 228 12.87 -17.37 -4.06
C PRO A 228 11.50 -17.04 -4.68
N PRO A 229 11.47 -16.47 -5.88
CA PRO A 229 10.24 -16.09 -6.56
C PRO A 229 9.35 -17.33 -6.76
N GLU A 230 8.06 -17.22 -6.42
CA GLU A 230 7.11 -18.32 -6.67
C GLU A 230 6.76 -18.44 -8.16
N VAL A 231 6.95 -17.35 -8.90
CA VAL A 231 6.68 -17.25 -10.33
C VAL A 231 7.82 -16.46 -10.96
N GLN A 232 8.33 -16.95 -12.08
CA GLN A 232 9.25 -16.21 -12.92
C GLN A 232 8.46 -15.24 -13.80
N VAL A 233 8.86 -13.98 -13.79
CA VAL A 233 8.30 -12.99 -14.71
C VAL A 233 8.96 -13.14 -16.07
N ASP A 234 8.17 -13.10 -17.14
CA ASP A 234 8.67 -13.06 -18.50
C ASP A 234 9.41 -11.74 -18.76
N ALA A 235 10.72 -11.82 -18.98
CA ALA A 235 11.59 -10.66 -19.18
C ALA A 235 11.21 -9.86 -20.44
N GLN A 236 10.76 -10.53 -21.51
CA GLN A 236 10.33 -9.85 -22.73
C GLN A 236 9.06 -9.04 -22.48
N LEU A 237 8.10 -9.62 -21.73
CA LEU A 237 6.88 -8.94 -21.36
C LEU A 237 7.15 -7.72 -20.45
N MET A 238 8.08 -7.83 -19.51
CA MET A 238 8.46 -6.69 -18.65
C MET A 238 9.13 -5.57 -19.45
N GLN A 239 9.98 -5.92 -20.40
CA GLN A 239 10.60 -4.94 -21.29
C GLN A 239 9.55 -4.23 -22.14
N GLN A 240 8.54 -4.96 -22.63
CA GLN A 240 7.41 -4.38 -23.34
C GLN A 240 6.62 -3.40 -22.44
N TYR A 241 6.28 -3.79 -21.21
CA TYR A 241 5.58 -2.90 -20.28
C TYR A 241 6.39 -1.64 -19.95
N GLN A 242 7.70 -1.76 -19.80
CA GLN A 242 8.58 -0.60 -19.60
C GLN A 242 8.53 0.34 -20.82
N GLN A 243 8.66 -0.20 -22.03
CA GLN A 243 8.58 0.59 -23.27
C GLN A 243 7.22 1.29 -23.43
N GLU A 244 6.11 0.59 -23.13
CA GLU A 244 4.78 1.18 -23.17
C GLU A 244 4.62 2.32 -22.15
N MET A 245 5.25 2.20 -20.98
CA MET A 245 5.24 3.25 -19.95
C MET A 245 6.10 4.45 -20.32
N ASP A 246 7.27 4.23 -20.92
CA ASP A 246 8.12 5.29 -21.43
C ASP A 246 7.41 6.07 -22.57
N GLN A 247 6.74 5.35 -23.48
CA GLN A 247 5.92 5.95 -24.53
C GLN A 247 4.75 6.76 -23.96
N ALA A 248 4.02 6.22 -22.97
CA ALA A 248 2.92 6.93 -22.32
C ALA A 248 3.39 8.19 -21.57
N THR A 249 4.62 8.17 -21.05
CA THR A 249 5.23 9.32 -20.36
C THR A 249 5.60 10.43 -21.35
N ALA A 250 6.04 10.06 -22.56
CA ALA A 250 6.34 10.99 -23.64
C ALA A 250 5.09 11.64 -24.27
N MET A 251 3.90 11.04 -24.11
CA MET A 251 2.65 11.61 -24.59
C MET A 251 2.15 12.76 -23.69
N PRO A 252 1.51 13.81 -24.25
CA PRO A 252 0.81 14.82 -23.47
C PRO A 252 -0.22 14.19 -22.52
N LEU A 253 -0.47 14.82 -21.38
CA LEU A 253 -1.57 14.40 -20.52
C LEU A 253 -2.90 14.72 -21.22
N PRO A 254 -3.90 13.82 -21.15
CA PRO A 254 -5.24 14.15 -21.62
C PRO A 254 -5.82 15.32 -20.80
N ASP A 255 -6.61 16.16 -21.46
CA ASP A 255 -7.28 17.30 -20.85
C ASP A 255 -8.22 16.81 -19.73
N GLU A 256 -8.41 17.63 -18.68
CA GLU A 256 -9.18 17.21 -17.50
C GLU A 256 -10.66 16.92 -17.83
N ASP A 257 -11.18 17.51 -18.90
CA ASP A 257 -12.57 17.37 -19.35
C ASP A 257 -12.89 16.01 -20.01
N ASP A 258 -11.88 15.24 -20.43
CA ASP A 258 -12.05 13.92 -21.06
C ASP A 258 -12.13 12.76 -20.03
N ALA A 259 -12.00 13.05 -18.72
CA ALA A 259 -11.89 12.03 -17.68
C ALA A 259 -13.23 11.41 -17.23
N ASP A 260 -14.36 11.97 -17.66
CA ASP A 260 -15.73 11.59 -17.26
C ASP A 260 -16.55 10.88 -18.36
N LEU A 261 -15.92 10.46 -19.47
CA LEU A 261 -16.52 9.62 -20.52
C LEU A 261 -16.03 8.16 -20.45
#